data_AF-A0A7Z7FJN1-F1
#
_entry.id   AF-A0A7Z7FJN1-F1
#
_cell.length_a   1.000
_cell.length_b   1.000
_cell.length_c   1.000
_cell.angle_alpha   90.00
_cell.angle_beta   90.00
_cell.angle_gamma   90.00
#
_symmetry.space_group_name_H-M   'P 1'
#
loop_
_entity.id
_entity.type
_entity.pdbx_description
1 polymer ?
#
loop_
_entity_poly.entity_id
_entity_poly.type
_entity_poly.pdbx_seq_one_letter_code
_entity_poly.pdbx_strand_id
1 'polypeptide(L)'
;MNVLDAAHAVAHDYEGGCESLAPRVSMSSALLRNKVNPNNTANHLTLKEAVRLSVVTGDARILEAFARELGMVCIKAPTADNCADADVIEMMAQAMKTLGDMGHEINKTFADGRVERAEVKRVRDRAWPHVQTIFALVSRIEGMAEPD
;
A
#
# COMPACT_ATOMS: atom_id res chain seq x y z
N MET A 1 -1.07 -7.07 13.79
CA MET A 1 0.32 -6.75 13.44
C MET A 1 0.48 -5.25 13.55
N ASN A 2 1.22 -4.82 14.57
CA ASN A 2 1.58 -3.41 14.78
C ASN A 2 2.82 -3.04 13.94
N VAL A 3 3.28 -1.79 14.01
CA VAL A 3 4.45 -1.31 13.24
C VAL A 3 5.74 -2.08 13.55
N LEU A 4 5.97 -2.48 14.81
CA LEU A 4 7.19 -3.20 15.20
C LEU A 4 7.20 -4.64 14.69
N ASP A 5 6.06 -5.33 14.77
CA ASP A 5 5.90 -6.67 14.20
C ASP A 5 6.15 -6.65 12.68
N ALA A 6 5.65 -5.62 12.00
CA ALA A 6 5.86 -5.44 10.57
C ALA A 6 7.34 -5.22 10.24
N ALA A 7 8.04 -4.37 11.00
CA ALA A 7 9.46 -4.13 10.81
C ALA A 7 10.31 -5.39 11.06
N HIS A 8 9.95 -6.18 12.09
CA HIS A 8 10.57 -7.47 12.35
C HIS A 8 10.41 -8.42 11.17
N ALA A 9 9.19 -8.55 10.65
CA ALA A 9 8.88 -9.42 9.51
C ALA A 9 9.61 -8.97 8.24
N VAL A 10 9.58 -7.68 7.90
CA VAL A 10 10.31 -7.14 6.71
C VAL A 10 11.79 -7.48 6.75
N ALA A 11 12.44 -7.36 7.92
CA ALA A 11 13.87 -7.63 8.02
C ALA A 11 14.23 -9.12 7.98
N HIS A 12 13.38 -9.99 8.50
CA HIS A 12 13.64 -11.44 8.56
C HIS A 12 13.17 -12.20 7.32
N ASP A 13 12.12 -11.72 6.65
CA ASP A 13 11.59 -12.32 5.41
C ASP A 13 12.39 -11.90 4.17
N TYR A 14 13.21 -10.84 4.28
CA TYR A 14 14.11 -10.43 3.20
C TYR A 14 15.11 -11.56 2.88
N GLU A 15 15.44 -11.75 1.61
CA GLU A 15 16.38 -12.81 1.19
C GLU A 15 17.75 -12.66 1.88
N GLY A 16 18.16 -13.69 2.63
CA GLY A 16 19.36 -13.65 3.45
C GLY A 16 19.23 -12.81 4.74
N GLY A 17 18.01 -12.41 5.10
CA GLY A 17 17.61 -11.79 6.35
C GLY A 17 18.38 -10.52 6.70
N CYS A 18 18.49 -10.25 8.01
CA CYS A 18 19.22 -9.10 8.53
C CYS A 18 20.70 -9.06 8.08
N GLU A 19 21.34 -10.21 7.84
CA GLU A 19 22.74 -10.26 7.42
C GLU A 19 22.94 -9.64 6.03
N SER A 20 22.00 -9.89 5.13
CA SER A 20 22.07 -9.38 3.75
C SER A 20 21.46 -7.98 3.64
N LEU A 21 20.46 -7.66 4.47
CA LEU A 21 19.77 -6.36 4.42
C LEU A 21 20.56 -5.24 5.11
N ALA A 22 21.17 -5.51 6.26
CA ALA A 22 21.81 -4.47 7.09
C ALA A 22 22.87 -3.64 6.35
N PRO A 23 23.77 -4.21 5.53
CA PRO A 23 24.73 -3.43 4.75
C PRO A 23 24.06 -2.46 3.77
N ARG A 24 22.94 -2.86 3.15
CA ARG A 24 22.18 -2.03 2.19
C ARG A 24 21.52 -0.83 2.88
N VAL A 25 21.23 -0.93 4.17
CA VAL A 25 20.71 0.17 4.99
C VAL A 25 21.75 0.86 5.87
N SER A 26 23.05 0.61 5.61
CA SER A 26 24.19 1.19 6.34
C SER A 26 24.20 0.86 7.85
N MET A 27 23.87 -0.37 8.21
CA MET A 27 23.92 -0.89 9.58
C MET A 27 24.73 -2.18 9.65
N SER A 28 25.16 -2.55 10.86
CA SER A 28 25.59 -3.92 11.13
C SER A 28 24.36 -4.83 11.31
N SER A 29 24.48 -6.11 10.96
CA SER A 29 23.41 -7.09 11.09
C SER A 29 22.90 -7.20 12.53
N ALA A 30 23.81 -7.14 13.51
CA ALA A 30 23.48 -7.15 14.93
C ALA A 30 22.68 -5.91 15.34
N LEU A 31 23.04 -4.72 14.84
CA LEU A 31 22.30 -3.50 15.11
C LEU A 31 20.89 -3.55 14.49
N LEU A 32 20.78 -4.00 13.24
CA LEU A 32 19.47 -4.14 12.59
C LEU A 32 18.58 -5.14 13.33
N ARG A 33 19.10 -6.33 13.66
CA ARG A 33 18.38 -7.33 14.48
C ARG A 33 17.88 -6.75 15.80
N ASN A 34 18.72 -5.97 16.47
CA ASN A 34 18.34 -5.31 17.71
C ASN A 34 17.27 -4.24 17.50
N LYS A 35 17.36 -3.44 16.43
CA LYS A 35 16.40 -2.36 16.11
C LYS A 35 15.01 -2.86 15.72
N VAL A 36 14.94 -4.02 15.06
CA VAL A 36 13.67 -4.61 14.61
C VAL A 36 13.11 -5.63 15.60
N ASN A 37 13.79 -5.90 16.72
CA ASN A 37 13.28 -6.78 17.78
C ASN A 37 12.20 -6.05 18.59
N PRO A 38 10.92 -6.49 18.57
CA PRO A 38 9.84 -5.83 19.29
C PRO A 38 10.03 -5.81 20.81
N ASN A 39 10.87 -6.69 21.35
CA ASN A 39 11.16 -6.80 22.78
C ASN A 39 12.36 -5.94 23.22
N ASN A 40 13.02 -5.22 22.31
CA ASN A 40 14.17 -4.37 22.63
C ASN A 40 13.75 -2.96 23.01
N THR A 41 14.18 -2.50 24.18
CA THR A 41 13.84 -1.18 24.74
C THR A 41 14.95 -0.13 24.61
N ALA A 42 16.10 -0.47 24.03
CA ALA A 42 17.26 0.43 23.93
C ALA A 42 17.52 0.90 22.50
N ASN A 43 17.53 -0.03 21.55
CA ASN A 43 17.79 0.27 20.15
C ASN A 43 16.47 0.31 19.40
N HIS A 44 15.92 1.50 19.21
CA HIS A 44 14.68 1.67 18.44
C HIS A 44 14.97 1.90 16.96
N LEU A 45 14.11 1.34 16.11
CA LEU A 45 14.05 1.70 14.70
C LEU A 45 13.47 3.12 14.58
N THR A 46 14.25 4.03 14.01
CA THR A 46 13.78 5.40 13.73
C THR A 46 12.90 5.42 12.49
N LEU A 47 12.05 6.46 12.36
CA LEU A 47 11.18 6.61 11.19
C LEU A 47 11.98 6.65 9.87
N LYS A 48 13.13 7.33 9.86
CA LYS A 48 14.01 7.39 8.68
C LYS A 48 14.54 6.01 8.29
N GLU A 49 14.89 5.18 9.27
CA GLU A 49 15.37 3.81 9.04
C GLU A 49 14.23 2.90 8.56
N ALA A 50 13.02 3.06 9.11
CA ALA A 50 11.82 2.34 8.66
C ALA A 50 11.48 2.64 7.18
N VAL A 51 11.54 3.91 6.78
CA VAL A 51 11.39 4.31 5.36
C VAL A 51 12.49 3.68 4.52
N ARG A 52 13.75 3.75 4.95
CA ARG A 52 14.88 3.20 4.21
C ARG A 52 14.76 1.67 4.03
N LEU A 53 14.34 0.94 5.06
CA LEU A 53 14.05 -0.49 4.97
C LEU A 53 12.99 -0.74 3.90
N SER A 54 11.85 -0.06 3.98
CA SER A 54 10.73 -0.23 3.06
C SER A 54 11.14 0.03 1.60
N VAL A 55 11.97 1.05 1.35
CA VAL A 55 12.47 1.39 0.01
C VAL A 55 13.46 0.33 -0.51
N VAL A 56 14.41 -0.11 0.32
CA VAL A 56 15.45 -1.06 -0.09
C VAL A 56 14.89 -2.47 -0.34
N THR A 57 13.89 -2.87 0.44
CA THR A 57 13.21 -4.16 0.28
C THR A 57 12.08 -4.12 -0.73
N GLY A 58 11.53 -2.95 -1.05
CA GLY A 58 10.30 -2.81 -1.83
C GLY A 58 9.04 -3.25 -1.06
N ASP A 59 9.15 -3.43 0.26
CA ASP A 59 8.10 -3.96 1.12
C ASP A 59 7.43 -2.84 1.93
N ALA A 60 6.13 -2.64 1.69
CA ALA A 60 5.35 -1.57 2.29
C ALA A 60 4.69 -1.94 3.64
N ARG A 61 4.91 -3.16 4.17
CA ARG A 61 4.21 -3.65 5.38
C ARG A 61 4.35 -2.73 6.59
N ILE A 62 5.49 -2.06 6.75
CA ILE A 62 5.72 -1.10 7.85
C ILE A 62 4.78 0.11 7.70
N LEU A 63 4.68 0.67 6.49
CA LEU A 63 3.79 1.77 6.18
C LEU A 63 2.32 1.36 6.33
N GLU A 64 1.94 0.19 5.84
CA GLU A 64 0.58 -0.34 5.96
C GLU A 64 0.17 -0.58 7.42
N ALA A 65 1.09 -1.07 8.25
CA ALA A 65 0.85 -1.23 9.68
C ALA A 65 0.61 0.11 10.35
N PHE A 66 1.42 1.13 10.03
CA PHE A 66 1.23 2.48 10.57
C PHE A 66 -0.10 3.09 10.11
N ALA A 67 -0.43 3.01 8.82
CA ALA A 67 -1.71 3.50 8.31
C ALA A 67 -2.89 2.82 9.02
N ARG A 68 -2.82 1.51 9.25
CA ARG A 68 -3.86 0.75 9.97
C ARG A 68 -4.08 1.24 11.40
N GLU A 69 -3.02 1.62 12.11
CA GLU A 69 -3.13 2.19 13.47
C GLU A 69 -3.90 3.51 13.48
N LEU A 70 -3.90 4.25 12.37
CA LEU A 70 -4.65 5.50 12.19
C LEU A 70 -6.01 5.30 11.52
N GLY A 71 -6.42 4.06 11.22
CA GLY A 71 -7.63 3.79 10.44
C GLY A 71 -7.54 4.22 8.97
N MET A 72 -6.32 4.40 8.46
CA MET A 72 -6.03 4.83 7.10
C MET A 72 -5.73 3.62 6.20
N VAL A 73 -5.91 3.81 4.89
CA VAL A 73 -5.49 2.85 3.87
C VAL A 73 -4.38 3.44 3.01
N CYS A 74 -3.41 2.62 2.63
CA CYS A 74 -2.35 3.02 1.71
C CYS A 74 -2.70 2.57 0.29
N ILE A 75 -2.61 3.49 -0.66
CA ILE A 75 -2.82 3.21 -2.08
C ILE A 75 -1.52 3.56 -2.79
N LYS A 76 -0.93 2.58 -3.47
CA LYS A 76 0.29 2.81 -4.24
C LYS A 76 -0.08 3.64 -5.46
N ALA A 77 0.48 4.86 -5.54
CA ALA A 77 0.32 5.70 -6.69
C ALA A 77 0.93 4.99 -7.93
N PRO A 78 0.22 4.98 -9.07
CA PRO A 78 0.83 4.58 -10.33
C PRO A 78 1.87 5.62 -10.75
N THR A 79 2.93 5.19 -11.42
CA THR A 79 3.89 6.09 -12.06
C THR A 79 3.37 6.45 -13.44
N ALA A 80 3.05 7.72 -13.68
CA ALA A 80 2.62 8.22 -14.98
C ALA A 80 3.85 8.61 -15.80
N ASP A 81 4.29 7.75 -16.72
CA ASP A 81 5.23 8.12 -17.78
C ASP A 81 4.46 8.27 -19.10
N ASN A 82 4.66 9.39 -19.80
CA ASN A 82 4.20 9.68 -21.18
C ASN A 82 2.75 9.33 -21.48
N CYS A 83 1.85 10.26 -21.18
CA CYS A 83 0.42 10.05 -21.25
C CYS A 83 -0.22 10.84 -22.39
N ALA A 84 -1.00 10.20 -23.27
CA ALA A 84 -1.78 10.89 -24.31
C ALA A 84 -3.21 11.17 -23.84
N ASP A 85 -3.82 12.25 -24.37
CA ASP A 85 -5.16 12.73 -24.00
C ASP A 85 -6.28 11.67 -24.15
N ALA A 86 -6.18 10.83 -25.19
CA ALA A 86 -7.17 9.78 -25.47
C ALA A 86 -7.25 8.74 -24.32
N ASP A 87 -6.14 8.50 -23.64
CA ASP A 87 -6.04 7.54 -22.56
C ASP A 87 -6.77 8.02 -21.29
N VAL A 88 -6.95 9.34 -21.12
CA VAL A 88 -7.67 9.95 -19.98
C VAL A 88 -9.17 9.70 -20.11
N ILE A 89 -9.73 9.86 -21.31
CA ILE A 89 -11.16 9.64 -21.57
C ILE A 89 -11.52 8.16 -21.39
N GLU A 90 -10.70 7.25 -21.92
CA GLU A 90 -10.89 5.82 -21.72
C GLU A 90 -10.81 5.44 -20.22
N MET A 91 -9.86 6.03 -19.50
CA MET A 91 -9.72 5.80 -18.06
C MET A 91 -10.90 6.35 -17.25
N MET A 92 -11.48 7.48 -17.66
CA MET A 92 -12.72 8.02 -17.09
C MET A 92 -13.90 7.05 -17.30
N ALA A 93 -14.04 6.48 -18.50
CA ALA A 93 -15.04 5.45 -18.77
C ALA A 93 -14.83 4.19 -17.89
N GLN A 94 -13.57 3.78 -17.72
CA GLN A 94 -13.20 2.68 -16.83
C GLN A 94 -13.51 2.99 -15.35
N ALA A 95 -13.33 4.24 -14.91
CA ALA A 95 -13.69 4.68 -13.56
C ALA A 95 -15.22 4.57 -13.33
N MET A 96 -16.02 5.01 -14.30
CA MET A 96 -17.49 4.87 -14.25
C MET A 96 -17.92 3.40 -14.24
N LYS A 97 -17.30 2.55 -15.05
CA LYS A 97 -17.58 1.10 -15.08
C LYS A 97 -17.29 0.45 -13.73
N THR A 98 -16.11 0.69 -13.16
CA THR A 98 -15.71 0.11 -11.87
C THR A 98 -16.59 0.61 -10.72
N LEU A 99 -17.04 1.87 -10.77
CA LEU A 99 -18.04 2.39 -9.84
C LEU A 99 -19.38 1.65 -9.98
N GLY A 100 -19.83 1.42 -11.22
CA GLY A 100 -21.04 0.65 -11.50
C GLY A 100 -20.97 -0.79 -11.01
N ASP A 101 -19.85 -1.48 -11.23
CA ASP A 101 -19.61 -2.85 -10.75
C ASP A 101 -19.65 -2.91 -9.22
N MET A 102 -19.05 -1.93 -8.54
CA MET A 102 -19.11 -1.81 -7.08
C MET A 102 -20.55 -1.57 -6.60
N GLY A 103 -21.26 -0.63 -7.22
CA GLY A 103 -22.67 -0.34 -6.90
C GLY A 103 -23.60 -1.54 -7.12
N HIS A 104 -23.35 -2.34 -8.15
CA HIS A 104 -24.10 -3.57 -8.40
C HIS A 104 -23.90 -4.61 -7.28
N GLU A 105 -22.65 -4.85 -6.86
CA GLU A 105 -22.36 -5.81 -5.78
C GLU A 105 -22.90 -5.34 -4.42
N ILE A 106 -22.89 -4.02 -4.18
CA ILE A 106 -23.52 -3.43 -2.98
C ILE A 106 -25.04 -3.70 -3.00
N ASN A 107 -25.73 -3.38 -4.10
CA ASN A 107 -27.17 -3.65 -4.21
C ASN A 107 -27.50 -5.12 -4.00
N LYS A 108 -26.70 -6.02 -4.58
CA LYS A 108 -26.85 -7.47 -4.41
C LYS A 108 -26.66 -7.90 -2.95
N THR A 109 -25.68 -7.33 -2.26
CA THR A 109 -25.39 -7.62 -0.84
C THR A 109 -26.54 -7.24 0.09
N PHE A 110 -27.35 -6.23 -0.27
CA PHE A 110 -28.49 -5.80 0.56
C PHE A 110 -29.83 -6.39 0.11
N ALA A 111 -29.87 -7.18 -0.97
CA ALA A 111 -31.10 -7.61 -1.61
C ALA A 111 -31.98 -8.53 -0.75
N ASP A 112 -31.37 -9.34 0.13
CA ASP A 112 -32.07 -10.29 1.00
C ASP A 112 -32.21 -9.78 2.46
N GLY A 113 -31.76 -8.55 2.73
CA GLY A 113 -31.78 -7.93 4.05
C GLY A 113 -30.74 -8.47 5.04
N ARG A 114 -29.78 -9.30 4.62
CA ARG A 114 -28.71 -9.84 5.46
C ARG A 114 -27.35 -9.59 4.81
N VAL A 115 -26.35 -9.27 5.64
CA VAL A 115 -24.98 -9.03 5.15
C VAL A 115 -24.07 -10.13 5.65
N GLU A 116 -23.52 -10.91 4.72
CA GLU A 116 -22.61 -12.01 5.00
C GLU A 116 -21.14 -11.58 4.88
N ARG A 117 -20.24 -12.25 5.63
CA ARG A 117 -18.80 -11.98 5.54
C ARG A 117 -18.24 -12.18 4.13
N ALA A 118 -18.79 -13.15 3.39
CA ALA A 118 -18.41 -13.40 2.01
C ALA A 118 -18.81 -12.25 1.08
N GLU A 119 -19.96 -11.60 1.32
CA GLU A 119 -20.42 -10.42 0.59
C GLU A 119 -19.57 -9.20 0.86
N VAL A 120 -19.27 -8.94 2.14
CA VAL A 120 -18.36 -7.85 2.53
C VAL A 120 -17.01 -8.00 1.84
N LYS A 121 -16.49 -9.24 1.74
CA LYS A 121 -15.27 -9.52 0.98
C LYS A 121 -15.44 -9.16 -0.50
N ARG A 122 -16.52 -9.57 -1.16
CA ARG A 122 -16.77 -9.24 -2.58
C ARG A 122 -16.87 -7.74 -2.82
N VAL A 123 -17.59 -7.01 -1.98
CA VAL A 123 -17.69 -5.54 -2.06
C VAL A 123 -16.31 -4.90 -1.93
N ARG A 124 -15.51 -5.32 -0.93
CA ARG A 124 -14.14 -4.83 -0.76
C ARG A 124 -13.26 -5.14 -1.98
N ASP A 125 -13.36 -6.34 -2.52
CA ASP A 125 -12.59 -6.76 -3.68
C ASP A 125 -12.98 -5.96 -4.95
N ARG A 126 -14.22 -5.41 -5.01
CA ARG A 126 -14.67 -4.47 -6.08
C ARG A 126 -14.30 -3.02 -5.83
N ALA A 127 -14.18 -2.59 -4.57
CA ALA A 127 -13.76 -1.24 -4.22
C ALA A 127 -12.31 -0.95 -4.64
N TRP A 128 -11.44 -1.96 -4.56
CA TRP A 128 -10.01 -1.78 -4.85
C TRP A 128 -9.71 -1.37 -6.29
N PRO A 129 -10.22 -2.06 -7.34
CA PRO A 129 -10.06 -1.61 -8.72
C PRO A 129 -10.59 -0.20 -8.99
N HIS A 130 -11.71 0.18 -8.36
CA HIS A 130 -12.29 1.52 -8.52
C HIS A 130 -11.35 2.59 -7.96
N VAL A 131 -10.90 2.42 -6.72
CA VAL A 131 -9.93 3.30 -6.07
C VAL A 131 -8.65 3.42 -6.90
N GLN A 132 -8.08 2.29 -7.36
CA GLN A 132 -6.90 2.30 -8.22
C GLN A 132 -7.11 3.10 -9.51
N THR A 133 -8.28 2.97 -10.14
CA THR A 133 -8.61 3.68 -11.38
C THR A 133 -8.68 5.19 -11.15
N ILE A 134 -9.27 5.63 -10.03
CA ILE A 134 -9.33 7.06 -9.66
C ILE A 134 -7.93 7.64 -9.44
N PHE A 135 -7.08 6.95 -8.67
CA PHE A 135 -5.70 7.41 -8.44
C PHE A 135 -4.84 7.38 -9.71
N ALA A 136 -5.07 6.43 -10.61
CA ALA A 136 -4.43 6.40 -11.93
C ALA A 136 -4.83 7.60 -12.79
N LEU A 137 -6.11 7.96 -12.78
CA LEU A 137 -6.62 9.11 -13.50
C LEU A 137 -5.98 10.41 -13.01
N VAL A 138 -5.92 10.60 -11.68
CA VAL A 138 -5.29 11.78 -11.06
C VAL A 138 -3.81 11.86 -11.45
N SER A 139 -3.06 10.78 -11.25
CA SER A 139 -1.63 10.75 -11.59
C SER A 139 -1.35 11.04 -13.06
N ARG A 140 -2.24 10.60 -13.95
CA ARG A 140 -2.13 10.86 -15.39
C ARG A 140 -2.32 12.34 -15.72
N ILE A 141 -3.32 12.98 -15.11
CA ILE A 141 -3.58 14.42 -15.26
C ILE A 141 -2.41 15.23 -14.68
N GLU A 142 -1.86 14.84 -13.53
CA GLU A 142 -0.67 15.46 -12.95
C GLU A 142 0.54 15.41 -13.90
N GLY A 143 0.73 14.28 -14.60
CA GLY A 143 1.78 14.13 -15.60
C GLY A 143 1.60 14.97 -16.87
N MET A 144 0.42 15.54 -17.10
CA MET A 144 0.13 16.42 -18.23
C MET A 144 0.29 17.91 -17.87
N ALA A 145 0.52 18.24 -16.60
CA ALA A 145 0.66 19.63 -16.17
C ALA A 145 1.93 20.27 -16.76
N GLU A 146 1.76 21.41 -17.42
CA GLU A 146 2.89 22.26 -17.82
C GLU A 146 3.38 23.08 -16.63
N PRO A 147 4.68 23.43 -16.54
CA PRO A 147 5.18 24.30 -15.48
C PRO A 147 4.58 25.71 -15.58
N ASP A 148 4.31 26.33 -14.42
CA ASP A 148 3.88 27.74 -14.30
C ASP A 148 4.89 28.75 -14.85
#